data_AF-A0AA42Z3R0-F1
#
_entry.id   AF-A0AA42Z3R0-F1
#
_cell.length_a   1.000
_cell.length_b   1.000
_cell.length_c   1.000
_cell.angle_alpha   90.00
_cell.angle_beta   90.00
_cell.angle_gamma   90.00
#
_symmetry.space_group_name_H-M   'P 1'
#
loop_
_entity.id
_entity.type
_entity.pdbx_description
1 polymer ?
#
loop_
_entity_poly.entity_id
_entity_poly.type
_entity_poly.pdbx_seq_one_letter_code
_entity_poly.pdbx_strand_id
1 'polypeptide(L)' 'MSKRSRITIVALLLIAAVVVASGVVMAKKPKPVPGGCPWADIQCPDVYDPVTCSNGVTYPNGCYAFAACATGCSGGGADI' A
#
# COMPACT_ATOMS: atom_id res chain seq x y z
N MET A 1 -21.33 39.84 15.13
CA MET A 1 -20.64 38.52 15.20
C MET A 1 -20.05 38.33 16.60
N SER A 2 -20.59 37.40 17.39
CA SER A 2 -20.21 37.20 18.80
C SER A 2 -18.76 36.68 18.92
N LYS A 3 -17.97 37.21 19.86
CA LYS A 3 -16.58 36.76 20.12
C LYS A 3 -16.50 35.24 20.37
N ARG A 4 -17.57 34.66 20.96
CA ARG A 4 -17.72 33.22 21.19
C ARG A 4 -17.83 32.42 19.89
N SER A 5 -18.49 32.98 18.87
CA SER A 5 -18.64 32.36 17.54
C SER A 5 -17.35 32.39 16.72
N ARG A 6 -16.48 33.39 16.92
CA ARG A 6 -15.15 33.42 16.28
C ARG A 6 -14.21 32.35 16.87
N ILE A 7 -14.26 32.15 18.19
CA ILE A 7 -13.44 31.13 18.87
C ILE A 7 -13.82 29.72 18.44
N THR A 8 -15.12 29.42 18.32
CA THR A 8 -15.58 28.10 17.86
C THR A 8 -15.19 27.83 16.41
N ILE A 9 -15.29 28.84 15.53
CA ILE A 9 -14.90 28.69 14.13
C ILE A 9 -13.39 28.43 14.02
N VAL A 10 -12.55 29.20 14.73
CA VAL A 10 -11.09 28.97 14.73
C VAL A 10 -10.74 27.59 15.27
N ALA A 11 -11.35 27.16 16.38
CA ALA A 11 -11.11 25.83 16.94
C ALA A 11 -11.48 24.70 15.96
N LEU A 12 -12.63 24.80 15.27
CA LEU A 12 -13.05 23.83 14.26
C LEU A 12 -12.10 23.80 13.05
N LEU A 13 -11.63 24.97 12.60
CA LEU A 13 -10.65 25.05 11.51
C LEU A 13 -9.31 24.42 11.88
N LEU A 14 -8.84 24.61 13.13
CA LEU A 14 -7.60 24.00 13.61
C LEU A 14 -7.74 22.48 13.75
N ILE A 15 -8.86 21.98 14.27
CA ILE A 15 -9.12 20.53 14.37
C ILE A 15 -9.14 19.90 12.97
N ALA A 16 -9.83 20.53 12.01
CA ALA A 16 -9.85 20.06 10.63
C ALA A 16 -8.45 20.01 10.00
N ALA A 17 -7.59 21.00 10.27
CA ALA A 17 -6.21 21.01 9.77
C ALA A 17 -5.35 19.85 10.33
N VAL A 18 -5.56 19.45 11.60
CA VAL A 18 -4.81 18.34 12.23
C VAL A 18 -5.17 16.99 11.61
N VAL A 19 -6.45 16.78 11.24
CA VAL A 19 -6.89 15.50 10.65
C VAL A 19 -6.30 15.30 9.24
N VAL A 20 -6.13 16.37 8.46
CA VAL A 20 -5.58 16.28 7.09
C VAL A 20 -4.07 16.04 7.07
N ALA A 21 -3.34 16.44 8.11
CA ALA A 21 -1.87 16.29 8.18
C ALA A 21 -1.40 14.89 8.62
N SER A 22 -2.33 14.02 9.07
CA SER A 22 -2.01 12.67 9.54
C SER A 22 -1.96 11.71 8.34
N GLY A 23 -0.81 11.64 7.69
CA GLY A 23 -0.57 10.77 6.52
C GLY A 23 -1.02 9.33 6.76
N VAL A 24 -2.06 8.92 6.05
CA VAL A 24 -2.55 7.54 5.98
C VAL A 24 -1.53 6.66 5.24
N VAL A 25 -1.07 5.61 5.92
CA VAL A 25 -0.40 4.39 5.44
C VAL A 25 0.46 4.52 4.17
N MET A 26 1.77 4.59 4.37
CA MET A 26 2.74 4.32 3.31
C MET A 26 2.74 2.81 3.01
N ALA A 27 1.93 2.37 2.05
CA ALA A 27 2.21 1.14 1.33
C ALA A 27 3.58 1.33 0.64
N LYS A 28 4.60 0.58 1.07
CA LYS A 28 5.88 0.51 0.36
C LYS A 28 5.55 0.14 -1.09
N LYS A 29 5.62 1.12 -2.00
CA LYS A 29 5.48 0.84 -3.43
C LYS A 29 6.56 -0.18 -3.80
N PRO A 30 6.23 -1.30 -4.47
CA PRO A 30 7.26 -2.24 -4.91
C PRO A 30 8.26 -1.48 -5.81
N LYS A 31 9.55 -1.80 -5.65
CA LYS A 31 10.63 -1.16 -6.43
C LYS A 31 10.39 -1.42 -7.93
N PRO A 32 10.56 -0.43 -8.81
CA PRO A 32 10.42 -0.64 -10.25
C PRO A 32 11.47 -1.62 -10.74
N VAL A 33 11.05 -2.69 -11.42
CA VAL A 33 11.94 -3.57 -12.19
C VAL A 33 12.32 -2.87 -13.50
N PRO A 34 13.61 -2.71 -13.83
CA PRO A 34 14.03 -2.14 -15.11
C PRO A 34 13.51 -3.01 -16.27
N GLY A 35 12.74 -2.42 -17.18
CA GLY A 35 12.10 -3.12 -18.30
C GLY A 35 10.63 -3.51 -18.09
N GLY A 36 10.09 -3.34 -16.87
CA GLY A 36 8.71 -3.72 -16.55
C GLY A 36 8.49 -5.24 -16.50
N CYS A 37 7.43 -5.67 -15.83
CA CYS A 37 7.05 -7.09 -15.82
C CYS A 37 6.21 -7.42 -17.06
N PRO A 38 6.61 -8.42 -17.88
CA PRO A 38 5.83 -8.84 -19.05
C PRO A 38 4.41 -9.33 -18.71
N TRP A 39 4.21 -9.73 -17.46
CA TRP A 39 3.00 -10.33 -16.92
C TRP A 39 2.30 -9.42 -15.91
N ALA A 40 2.55 -8.10 -15.97
CA ALA A 40 1.88 -7.14 -15.09
C ALA A 40 0.35 -7.16 -15.21
N ASP A 41 -0.19 -7.59 -16.36
CA ASP A 41 -1.62 -7.67 -16.64
C ASP A 41 -2.27 -9.02 -16.28
N ILE A 42 -1.52 -9.94 -15.67
CA ILE A 42 -2.07 -11.24 -15.24
C ILE A 42 -3.19 -11.03 -14.21
N GLN A 43 -4.28 -11.77 -14.38
CA GLN A 43 -5.38 -11.79 -13.41
C GLN A 43 -5.06 -12.82 -12.34
N CYS A 44 -4.84 -12.36 -11.11
CA CYS A 44 -4.59 -13.22 -9.97
C CYS A 44 -5.88 -13.50 -9.19
N PRO A 45 -6.05 -14.73 -8.66
CA PRO A 45 -7.15 -15.01 -7.75
C PRO A 45 -6.96 -14.23 -6.43
N ASP A 46 -8.06 -13.81 -5.83
CA ASP A 46 -8.09 -13.12 -4.54
C ASP A 46 -7.91 -14.08 -3.33
N VAL A 47 -7.18 -15.18 -3.52
CA VAL A 47 -6.84 -16.13 -2.45
C VAL A 47 -5.67 -15.57 -1.63
N TYR A 48 -5.81 -15.53 -0.32
CA TYR A 48 -4.75 -15.09 0.58
C TYR A 48 -3.87 -16.28 1.01
N ASP A 49 -2.68 -16.35 0.45
CA ASP A 49 -1.64 -17.33 0.77
C ASP A 49 -0.25 -16.67 0.68
N PRO A 50 0.16 -15.91 1.70
CA PRO A 50 1.19 -14.89 1.54
C PRO A 50 2.60 -15.44 1.30
N VAL A 51 3.35 -14.78 0.41
CA VAL A 51 4.78 -15.03 0.16
C VAL A 51 5.61 -13.80 0.50
N THR A 52 6.79 -14.01 1.07
CA THR A 52 7.77 -12.95 1.31
C THR A 52 8.98 -13.15 0.41
N CYS A 53 9.34 -12.12 -0.35
CA CYS A 53 10.39 -12.20 -1.38
C CYS A 53 11.67 -11.44 -0.98
N SER A 54 12.76 -11.64 -1.73
CA SER A 54 14.07 -11.04 -1.46
C SER A 54 14.07 -9.51 -1.41
N ASN A 55 13.06 -8.87 -2.00
CA ASN A 55 12.86 -7.42 -1.94
C ASN A 55 12.28 -6.93 -0.59
N GLY A 56 11.95 -7.83 0.33
CA GLY A 56 11.35 -7.55 1.63
C GLY A 56 9.86 -7.17 1.56
N VAL A 57 9.20 -7.44 0.43
CA VAL A 57 7.75 -7.23 0.25
C VAL A 57 7.04 -8.57 0.45
N THR A 58 5.94 -8.53 1.19
CA THR A 58 5.01 -9.65 1.32
C THR A 58 3.87 -9.45 0.34
N TYR A 59 3.66 -10.41 -0.56
CA TYR A 59 2.56 -10.39 -1.52
C TYR A 59 1.39 -11.23 -1.01
N PRO A 60 0.14 -10.90 -1.37
CA PRO A 60 -1.05 -11.65 -0.92
C PRO A 60 -1.02 -13.12 -1.32
N ASN A 61 -0.41 -13.43 -2.46
CA ASN A 61 -0.10 -14.78 -2.92
C ASN A 61 1.04 -14.79 -3.93
N GLY A 62 1.46 -16.00 -4.32
CA GLY A 62 2.46 -16.23 -5.36
C GLY A 62 2.17 -15.50 -6.66
N CYS A 63 0.93 -15.55 -7.17
CA CYS A 63 0.56 -14.90 -8.44
C CYS A 63 0.86 -13.39 -8.42
N TYR A 64 0.53 -12.67 -7.34
CA TYR A 64 0.86 -11.24 -7.24
C TYR A 64 2.37 -10.99 -7.14
N ALA A 65 3.13 -11.89 -6.52
CA ALA A 65 4.58 -11.81 -6.48
C ALA A 65 5.18 -11.99 -7.88
N PHE A 66 4.67 -12.96 -8.64
CA PHE A 66 5.03 -13.16 -10.04
C PHE A 66 4.65 -11.95 -10.86
N ALA A 67 3.40 -11.44 -10.79
CA ALA A 67 2.95 -10.22 -11.48
C ALA A 67 3.92 -9.03 -11.32
N ALA A 68 4.56 -8.94 -10.15
CA ALA A 68 5.54 -7.92 -9.79
C ALA A 68 7.02 -8.29 -10.04
N CYS A 69 7.30 -9.41 -10.71
CA CYS A 69 8.62 -10.00 -10.97
C CYS A 69 9.46 -10.15 -9.69
N ALA A 70 8.80 -10.43 -8.58
CA ALA A 70 9.49 -10.68 -7.33
C ALA A 70 10.21 -12.03 -7.40
N THR A 71 11.42 -12.09 -6.85
CA THR A 71 12.25 -13.30 -6.85
C THR A 71 12.67 -13.67 -5.44
N GLY A 72 13.07 -14.93 -5.25
CA GLY A 72 13.44 -15.47 -3.94
C GLY A 72 12.30 -15.40 -2.93
N CYS A 73 11.09 -15.73 -3.40
CA CYS A 73 9.90 -15.78 -2.57
C CYS A 73 9.89 -17.05 -1.73
N SER A 74 9.40 -16.94 -0.49
CA SER A 74 9.25 -18.03 0.46
C SER A 74 7.91 -17.88 1.19
N GLY A 75 7.26 -19.00 1.53
CA GLY A 75 5.89 -19.03 2.04
C GLY A 75 4.94 -19.78 1.10
N GLY A 76 3.64 -19.70 1.35
CA GLY A 76 2.64 -20.47 0.62
C GLY A 76 2.47 -20.02 -0.83
N GLY A 77 2.51 -20.96 -1.77
CA GLY A 77 2.42 -20.69 -3.22
C GLY A 77 3.66 -20.06 -3.84
N ALA A 78 4.84 -20.16 -3.20
CA ALA A 78 6.12 -19.66 -3.74
C ALA A 78 6.67 -20.50 -4.92
N ASP A 79 5.97 -21.56 -5.30
CA ASP A 79 6.31 -22.55 -6.34
C ASP A 79 5.65 -22.30 -7.71
N ILE A 80 4.98 -21.15 -7.91
CA ILE A 80 4.36 -20.76 -9.19
C ILE A 80 5.35 -20.32 -10.27
#